data_AF-A0A3P3TXE5-F1
#
_entry.id   AF-A0A3P3TXE5-F1
#
_cell.length_a   1.000
_cell.length_b   1.000
_cell.length_c   1.000
_cell.angle_alpha   90.00
_cell.angle_beta   90.00
_cell.angle_gamma   90.00
#
_symmetry.space_group_name_H-M   'P 1'
#
loop_
_entity.id
_entity.type
_entity.pdbx_description
1 polymer ?
#
loop_
_entity_poly.entity_id
_entity_poly.type
_entity_poly.pdbx_seq_one_letter_code
_entity_poly.pdbx_strand_id
1 'polypeptide(L)'
;MALTKNDLSTNELLVLNSEMNKREKSLVLSYLMLLVGHLGVHRFYLKKIATGIIQLCLSVFAFVFYFVFAIAAGIESVESPDTMVSALFLIPVVLFGLALTVWVVVDACLLPGMVREWNARLENQLIAQIAGARSAGRSASSEQPQPNGINLTK
;
A
#
# COMPACT_ATOMS: atom_id res chain seq x y z
N MET A 1 -0.96 29.27 3.27
CA MET A 1 0.48 28.94 3.19
C MET A 1 0.64 27.53 3.74
N ALA A 2 1.05 26.56 2.92
CA ALA A 2 1.29 25.21 3.41
C ALA A 2 2.59 25.22 4.24
N LEU A 3 2.52 24.80 5.51
CA LEU A 3 3.71 24.66 6.36
C LEU A 3 4.59 23.54 5.81
N THR A 4 5.89 23.81 5.71
CA THR A 4 6.89 22.85 5.23
C THR A 4 7.75 22.36 6.39
N LYS A 5 8.47 21.25 6.20
CA LYS A 5 9.35 20.66 7.23
C LYS A 5 10.34 21.65 7.85
N ASN A 6 10.75 22.66 7.07
CA ASN A 6 11.71 23.68 7.47
C ASN A 6 11.12 24.74 8.42
N ASP A 7 9.79 24.80 8.55
CA ASP A 7 9.08 25.76 9.41
C ASP A 7 8.79 25.21 10.83
N LEU A 8 9.17 23.94 11.07
CA LEU A 8 9.01 23.28 12.37
C LEU A 8 10.23 23.53 13.27
N SER A 9 9.96 23.76 14.55
CA SER A 9 10.98 23.77 15.61
C SER A 9 11.56 22.38 15.81
N THR A 10 12.78 22.29 16.35
CA THR A 10 13.47 21.02 16.64
C THR A 10 12.61 20.05 17.44
N ASN A 11 11.85 20.53 18.43
CA ASN A 11 10.96 19.70 19.24
C ASN A 11 9.78 19.16 18.41
N GLU A 12 9.19 19.98 17.54
CA GLU A 12 8.07 19.55 16.70
C GLU A 12 8.53 18.62 15.57
N LEU A 13 9.74 18.85 15.03
CA LEU A 13 10.36 17.97 14.04
C LEU A 13 10.69 16.60 14.63
N LEU A 14 11.13 16.56 15.90
CA LEU A 14 11.34 15.31 16.63
C LEU A 14 10.03 14.54 16.81
N VAL A 15 8.95 15.23 17.21
CA VAL A 15 7.61 14.62 17.34
C VAL A 15 7.10 14.13 15.99
N LEU A 16 7.23 14.94 14.93
CA LEU A 16 6.87 14.56 13.56
C LEU A 16 7.62 13.30 13.12
N ASN A 17 8.93 13.25 13.33
CA ASN A 17 9.76 12.11 12.92
C ASN A 17 9.37 10.84 13.70
N SER A 18 9.14 10.96 15.01
CA SER A 18 8.66 9.84 15.85
C SER A 18 7.30 9.31 15.39
N GLU A 19 6.33 10.18 15.09
CA GLU A 19 5.00 9.77 14.62
C GLU A 19 5.05 9.19 13.20
N MET A 20 5.88 9.76 12.32
CA MET A 20 6.09 9.27 10.97
C MET A 20 6.71 7.86 11.00
N ASN A 21 7.76 7.65 11.81
CA ASN A 21 8.42 6.36 11.95
C ASN A 21 7.51 5.27 12.56
N LYS A 22 6.55 5.65 13.42
CA LYS A 22 5.56 4.71 13.97
C LYS A 22 4.48 4.32 12.98
N ARG A 23 4.10 5.22 12.07
CA ARG A 23 2.95 5.04 11.18
C ARG A 23 3.36 4.72 9.75
N GLU A 24 4.62 4.90 9.37
CA GLU A 24 5.10 4.62 8.02
C GLU A 24 4.83 3.18 7.59
N LYS A 25 4.43 3.02 6.34
CA LYS A 25 4.22 1.71 5.75
C LYS A 25 5.55 1.24 5.16
N SER A 26 6.08 0.14 5.69
CA SER A 26 7.29 -0.46 5.14
C SER A 26 7.04 -1.04 3.75
N LEU A 27 7.80 -0.53 2.79
CA LEU A 27 7.89 -1.05 1.43
C LEU A 27 8.37 -2.51 1.43
N VAL A 28 9.31 -2.85 2.31
CA VAL A 28 9.84 -4.21 2.48
C VAL A 28 8.75 -5.19 2.87
N LEU A 29 7.88 -4.82 3.81
CA LEU A 29 6.75 -5.67 4.21
C LEU A 29 5.78 -5.93 3.05
N SER A 30 5.63 -4.94 2.17
CA SER A 30 4.77 -5.03 0.99
C SER A 30 5.37 -5.97 -0.07
N TYR A 31 6.70 -5.99 -0.24
CA TYR A 31 7.41 -6.98 -1.06
C TYR A 31 7.44 -8.38 -0.42
N LEU A 32 7.48 -8.48 0.91
CA LEU A 32 7.34 -9.75 1.60
C LEU A 32 5.97 -10.38 1.33
N MET A 33 4.91 -9.56 1.35
CA MET A 33 3.55 -9.96 0.95
C MET A 33 3.44 -10.31 -0.54
N LEU A 34 4.25 -9.68 -1.41
CA LEU A 34 4.34 -10.04 -2.84
C LEU A 34 4.89 -11.47 -3.02
N LEU A 35 5.95 -11.83 -2.28
CA LEU A 35 6.53 -13.19 -2.33
C LEU A 35 5.59 -14.26 -1.77
N VAL A 36 4.76 -13.90 -0.79
CA VAL A 36 3.82 -14.83 -0.13
C VAL A 36 2.52 -15.02 -0.93
N GLY A 37 2.17 -14.12 -1.86
CA GLY A 37 0.86 -14.16 -2.51
C GLY A 37 0.85 -13.79 -3.98
N HIS A 38 0.83 -14.80 -4.85
CA HIS A 38 0.36 -14.65 -6.24
C HIS A 38 -1.15 -14.31 -6.33
N LEU A 39 -1.92 -14.55 -5.25
CA LEU A 39 -3.37 -14.33 -5.18
C LEU A 39 -3.81 -12.85 -5.15
N GLY A 40 -2.94 -11.86 -5.37
CA GLY A 40 -3.35 -10.45 -5.38
C GLY A 40 -3.64 -9.83 -3.99
N VAL A 41 -3.33 -10.56 -2.90
CA VAL A 41 -3.53 -10.13 -1.51
C VAL A 41 -2.77 -8.84 -1.17
N HIS A 42 -1.63 -8.59 -1.81
CA HIS A 42 -0.80 -7.39 -1.65
C HIS A 42 -1.56 -6.09 -1.99
N ARG A 43 -2.49 -6.14 -2.97
CA ARG A 43 -3.23 -4.96 -3.45
C ARG A 43 -4.36 -4.55 -2.50
N PHE A 44 -4.87 -5.50 -1.72
CA PHE A 44 -5.81 -5.23 -0.62
C PHE A 44 -5.14 -4.44 0.52
N TYR A 45 -3.82 -4.59 0.70
CA TYR A 45 -3.08 -3.87 1.74
C TYR A 45 -2.97 -2.36 1.48
N LEU A 46 -3.04 -1.94 0.22
CA LEU A 46 -2.87 -0.55 -0.23
C LEU A 46 -4.21 0.18 -0.51
N LYS A 47 -5.32 -0.29 0.09
CA LYS A 47 -6.68 0.31 0.03
C LYS A 47 -7.32 0.44 -1.36
N LYS A 48 -6.69 -0.05 -2.44
CA LYS A 48 -7.33 -0.19 -3.77
C LYS A 48 -8.04 -1.54 -3.91
N ILE A 49 -9.11 -1.70 -3.15
CA ILE A 49 -9.92 -2.93 -3.08
C ILE A 49 -10.45 -3.35 -4.46
N ALA A 50 -10.90 -2.40 -5.29
CA ALA A 50 -11.48 -2.70 -6.60
C ALA A 50 -10.51 -3.43 -7.54
N THR A 51 -9.29 -2.90 -7.69
CA THR A 51 -8.29 -3.53 -8.58
C THR A 51 -7.68 -4.80 -7.98
N GLY A 52 -7.66 -4.91 -6.64
CA GLY A 52 -7.28 -6.14 -5.96
C GLY A 52 -8.30 -7.27 -6.16
N ILE A 53 -9.60 -6.97 -6.10
CA ILE A 53 -10.68 -7.95 -6.36
C ILE A 53 -10.62 -8.45 -7.79
N ILE A 54 -10.48 -7.55 -8.78
CA ILE A 54 -10.38 -7.96 -10.20
C ILE A 54 -9.21 -8.91 -10.41
N GLN A 55 -8.05 -8.60 -9.80
CA GLN A 55 -6.85 -9.43 -9.90
C GLN A 55 -7.00 -10.77 -9.17
N LEU A 56 -7.62 -10.79 -8.00
CA LEU A 56 -7.95 -12.02 -7.28
C LEU A 56 -8.90 -12.90 -8.11
N CYS A 57 -9.96 -12.32 -8.68
CA CYS A 57 -10.90 -13.04 -9.53
C CYS A 57 -10.23 -13.60 -10.79
N LEU A 58 -9.40 -12.82 -11.49
CA LEU A 58 -8.65 -13.29 -12.66
C LEU A 58 -7.68 -14.41 -12.27
N SER A 59 -6.95 -14.26 -11.17
CA SER A 59 -5.96 -15.25 -10.74
C SER A 59 -6.61 -16.54 -10.27
N VAL A 60 -7.75 -16.47 -9.58
CA VAL A 60 -8.53 -17.66 -9.16
C VAL A 60 -9.16 -18.33 -10.38
N PHE A 61 -9.76 -17.56 -11.29
CA PHE A 61 -10.33 -18.10 -12.53
C PHE A 61 -9.25 -18.81 -13.37
N ALA A 62 -8.08 -18.19 -13.50
CA ALA A 62 -6.91 -18.80 -14.16
C ALA A 62 -6.48 -20.10 -13.50
N PHE A 63 -6.38 -20.11 -12.18
CA PHE A 63 -5.94 -21.28 -11.42
C PHE A 63 -6.93 -22.43 -11.53
N VAL A 64 -8.24 -22.15 -11.44
CA VAL A 64 -9.30 -23.15 -11.64
C VAL A 64 -9.24 -23.71 -13.05
N PHE A 65 -9.11 -22.86 -14.07
CA PHE A 65 -9.01 -23.30 -15.46
C PHE A 65 -7.76 -24.16 -15.69
N TYR A 66 -6.61 -23.75 -15.16
CA TYR A 66 -5.36 -24.51 -15.19
C TYR A 66 -5.51 -25.87 -14.51
N PHE A 67 -6.13 -25.91 -13.33
CA PHE A 67 -6.31 -27.13 -12.56
C PHE A 67 -7.27 -28.13 -13.24
N VAL A 68 -8.39 -27.64 -13.78
CA VAL A 68 -9.34 -28.45 -14.56
C VAL A 68 -8.65 -29.00 -15.82
N PHE A 69 -7.88 -28.18 -16.53
CA PHE A 69 -7.11 -28.62 -17.69
C PHE A 69 -6.06 -29.67 -17.32
N ALA A 70 -5.32 -29.48 -16.22
CA ALA A 70 -4.32 -30.45 -15.77
C ALA A 70 -4.93 -31.81 -15.42
N ILE A 71 -6.13 -31.82 -14.81
CA ILE A 71 -6.88 -33.06 -14.54
C ILE A 71 -7.35 -33.70 -15.85
N ALA A 72 -7.95 -32.92 -16.76
CA ALA A 72 -8.43 -33.41 -18.05
C ALA A 72 -7.29 -34.02 -18.88
N ALA A 73 -6.16 -33.33 -19.00
CA ALA A 73 -4.97 -33.83 -19.68
C ALA A 73 -4.38 -35.10 -19.02
N GLY A 74 -4.48 -35.22 -17.70
CA GLY A 74 -4.07 -36.43 -16.99
C GLY A 74 -4.96 -37.64 -17.30
N ILE A 75 -6.26 -37.43 -17.47
CA ILE A 75 -7.23 -38.49 -17.79
C ILE A 75 -7.09 -38.97 -19.24
N GLU A 76 -6.87 -38.05 -20.19
CA GLU A 76 -6.71 -38.37 -21.62
C GLU A 76 -5.48 -39.26 -21.91
N SER A 77 -4.43 -39.16 -21.09
CA SER A 77 -3.18 -39.94 -21.26
C SER A 77 -3.33 -41.47 -21.08
N VAL A 78 -4.49 -41.95 -20.63
CA VAL A 78 -4.76 -43.36 -20.32
C VAL A 78 -5.40 -44.14 -21.49
N GLU A 79 -6.07 -43.46 -22.45
CA GLU A 79 -6.87 -44.14 -23.49
C GLU A 79 -6.45 -43.88 -24.94
N SER A 80 -5.79 -42.78 -25.31
CA SER A 80 -5.26 -42.59 -26.68
C SER A 80 -4.03 -41.67 -26.77
N PRO A 81 -2.96 -42.07 -27.48
CA PRO A 81 -1.73 -41.29 -27.62
C PRO A 81 -1.82 -40.21 -28.71
N ASP A 82 -2.87 -39.39 -28.71
CA ASP A 82 -3.06 -38.29 -29.67
C ASP A 82 -2.29 -37.04 -29.19
N THR A 83 -0.99 -37.22 -28.93
CA THR A 83 -0.10 -36.27 -28.25
C THR A 83 -0.07 -34.87 -28.90
N MET A 84 -0.49 -34.75 -30.16
CA MET A 84 -0.52 -33.49 -30.91
C MET A 84 -1.69 -32.57 -30.51
N VAL A 85 -2.86 -33.12 -30.12
CA VAL A 85 -4.04 -32.31 -29.76
C VAL A 85 -3.89 -31.72 -28.35
N SER A 86 -3.46 -32.53 -27.38
CA SER A 86 -3.24 -32.05 -26.00
C SER A 86 -2.09 -31.03 -25.93
N ALA A 87 -1.07 -31.14 -26.79
CA ALA A 87 -0.01 -30.14 -26.91
C ALA A 87 -0.53 -28.78 -27.39
N LEU A 88 -1.52 -28.76 -28.29
CA LEU A 88 -2.15 -27.51 -28.76
C LEU A 88 -2.92 -26.79 -27.65
N PHE A 89 -3.56 -27.55 -26.74
CA PHE A 89 -4.24 -26.98 -25.58
C PHE A 89 -3.29 -26.51 -24.47
N LEU A 90 -2.06 -27.02 -24.41
CA LEU A 90 -1.03 -26.55 -23.48
C LEU A 90 -0.50 -25.14 -23.82
N ILE A 91 -0.44 -24.79 -25.10
CA ILE A 91 0.06 -23.49 -25.58
C ILE A 91 -0.70 -22.30 -24.96
N PRO A 92 -2.04 -22.19 -25.05
CA PRO A 92 -2.78 -21.09 -24.45
C PRO A 92 -2.65 -21.07 -22.92
N VAL A 93 -2.52 -22.22 -22.27
CA VAL A 93 -2.34 -22.33 -20.82
C VAL A 93 -0.99 -21.75 -20.39
N VAL A 94 0.09 -22.11 -21.09
CA VAL A 94 1.44 -21.58 -20.84
C VAL A 94 1.51 -20.08 -21.14
N LEU A 95 0.90 -19.63 -22.24
CA LEU A 95 0.82 -18.20 -22.58
C LEU A 95 0.05 -17.39 -21.53
N PHE A 96 -1.05 -17.93 -21.02
CA PHE A 96 -1.85 -17.28 -19.98
C PHE A 96 -1.11 -17.24 -18.63
N GLY A 97 -0.40 -18.31 -18.27
CA GLY A 97 0.49 -18.32 -17.11
C GLY A 97 1.61 -17.28 -17.22
N LEU A 98 2.25 -17.19 -18.40
CA LEU A 98 3.25 -16.15 -18.69
C LEU A 98 2.65 -14.74 -18.56
N ALA A 99 1.46 -14.51 -19.12
CA ALA A 99 0.77 -13.23 -19.00
C ALA A 99 0.52 -12.84 -17.54
N LEU A 100 0.13 -13.79 -16.67
CA LEU A 100 -0.03 -13.54 -15.24
C LEU A 100 1.29 -13.20 -14.54
N THR A 101 2.38 -13.90 -14.88
CA THR A 101 3.71 -13.59 -14.32
C THR A 101 4.19 -12.19 -14.73
N VAL A 102 4.02 -11.81 -16.00
CA VAL A 102 4.33 -10.46 -16.48
C VAL A 102 3.47 -9.42 -15.76
N TRP A 103 2.19 -9.71 -15.54
CA TRP A 103 1.31 -8.82 -14.80
C TRP A 103 1.75 -8.62 -13.34
N VAL A 104 2.21 -9.67 -12.65
CA VAL A 104 2.78 -9.57 -11.30
C VAL A 104 4.03 -8.68 -11.29
N VAL A 105 4.87 -8.76 -12.31
CA VAL A 105 6.05 -7.88 -12.46
C VAL A 105 5.63 -6.42 -12.65
N VAL A 106 4.60 -6.16 -13.45
CA VAL A 106 4.05 -4.81 -13.60
C VAL A 106 3.54 -4.29 -12.26
N ASP A 107 2.80 -5.09 -11.50
CA ASP A 107 2.31 -4.67 -10.18
C ASP A 107 3.44 -4.39 -9.18
N ALA A 108 4.52 -5.20 -9.19
CA ALA A 108 5.72 -4.95 -8.41
C ALA A 108 6.36 -3.58 -8.71
N CYS A 109 6.31 -3.14 -9.97
CA CYS A 109 6.76 -1.81 -10.39
C CYS A 109 5.82 -0.67 -9.96
N LEU A 110 4.52 -0.94 -9.77
CA LEU A 110 3.54 0.06 -9.31
C LEU A 110 3.53 0.23 -7.78
N LEU A 111 3.87 -0.82 -7.04
CA LEU A 111 3.97 -0.84 -5.57
C LEU A 111 4.79 0.33 -4.98
N PRO A 112 6.03 0.66 -5.44
CA PRO A 112 6.83 1.73 -4.86
C PRO A 112 6.16 3.10 -4.98
N GLY A 113 5.44 3.36 -6.07
CA GLY A 113 4.73 4.62 -6.26
C GLY A 113 3.65 4.84 -5.21
N MET A 114 2.86 3.80 -4.92
CA MET A 114 1.74 3.89 -3.98
C MET A 114 2.20 4.04 -2.53
N VAL A 115 3.27 3.35 -2.13
CA VAL A 115 3.84 3.49 -0.77
C VAL A 115 4.38 4.91 -0.57
N ARG A 116 5.07 5.46 -1.58
CA ARG A 116 5.60 6.82 -1.52
C ARG A 116 4.49 7.86 -1.41
N GLU A 117 3.40 7.67 -2.13
CA GLU A 117 2.25 8.57 -2.05
C GLU A 117 1.53 8.49 -0.70
N TRP A 118 1.43 7.29 -0.12
CA TRP A 118 0.85 7.11 1.22
C TRP A 118 1.70 7.78 2.30
N ASN A 119 3.02 7.58 2.28
CA ASN A 119 3.95 8.23 3.22
C ASN A 119 3.90 9.77 3.08
N ALA A 120 3.84 10.29 1.84
CA ALA A 120 3.71 11.73 1.60
C ALA A 120 2.40 12.32 2.15
N ARG A 121 1.28 11.59 2.02
CA ARG A 121 -0.01 12.01 2.58
C ARG A 121 0.01 12.02 4.10
N LEU A 122 0.60 11.00 4.73
CA LEU A 122 0.75 10.90 6.18
C LEU A 122 1.61 12.06 6.72
N GLU A 123 2.72 12.36 6.06
CA GLU A 123 3.60 13.49 6.41
C GLU A 123 2.83 14.82 6.40
N ASN A 124 2.08 15.10 5.32
CA ASN A 124 1.27 16.32 5.22
C ASN A 124 0.19 16.41 6.33
N GLN A 125 -0.43 15.28 6.69
CA GLN A 125 -1.43 15.25 7.77
C GLN A 125 -0.82 15.51 9.15
N LEU A 126 0.38 15.01 9.42
CA LEU A 126 1.07 15.24 10.68
C LEU A 126 1.52 16.71 10.81
N ILE A 127 2.05 17.29 9.73
CA ILE A 127 2.42 18.71 9.68
C ILE A 127 1.19 19.61 9.93
N ALA A 128 0.04 19.29 9.32
CA ALA A 128 -1.19 20.03 9.54
C ALA A 128 -1.68 19.96 11.01
N GLN A 129 -1.53 18.80 11.68
CA GLN A 129 -1.88 18.66 13.10
C GLN A 129 -0.97 19.49 14.00
N ILE A 130 0.35 19.47 13.75
CA ILE A 130 1.33 20.28 14.50
C ILE A 130 1.04 21.78 14.30
N ALA A 131 0.75 22.19 13.07
CA ALA A 131 0.36 23.56 12.75
C ALA A 131 -0.88 24.02 13.54
N GLY A 132 -1.92 23.19 13.58
CA GLY A 132 -3.15 23.45 14.32
C GLY A 132 -2.94 23.52 15.84
N ALA A 133 -2.08 22.65 16.39
CA ALA A 133 -1.73 22.68 17.81
C ALA A 133 -0.95 23.95 18.18
N ARG A 134 -0.03 24.40 17.31
CA ARG A 134 0.75 25.63 17.49
C ARG A 134 -0.15 26.88 17.51
N SER A 135 -1.11 26.98 16.59
CA SER A 135 -2.05 28.11 16.56
C SER A 135 -2.99 28.11 17.76
N ALA A 136 -3.52 26.96 18.18
CA ALA A 136 -4.35 26.84 19.39
C ALA A 136 -3.59 27.24 20.67
N GLY A 137 -2.34 26.81 20.82
CA GLY A 137 -1.49 27.23 21.94
C GLY A 137 -1.22 28.73 21.95
N ARG A 138 -1.09 29.35 20.77
CA ARG A 138 -0.87 30.79 20.64
C ARG A 138 -2.10 31.61 21.02
N SER A 139 -3.30 31.13 20.67
CA SER A 139 -4.58 31.73 21.09
C SER A 139 -4.79 31.65 22.61
N ALA A 140 -4.42 30.52 23.23
CA ALA A 140 -4.51 30.35 24.68
C ALA A 140 -3.54 31.27 25.44
N SER A 141 -2.34 31.52 24.89
CA SER A 141 -1.39 32.48 25.47
C SER A 141 -1.78 33.95 25.31
N SER A 142 -2.65 34.29 24.35
CA SER A 142 -3.17 35.67 24.20
C SER A 142 -4.37 35.99 25.10
N GLU A 143 -5.01 34.97 25.70
CA GLU A 143 -6.22 35.13 26.51
C GLU A 143 -5.95 35.14 28.04
N GLN A 144 -4.69 35.04 28.48
CA GLN A 144 -4.36 35.20 29.90
C GLN A 144 -4.53 36.68 30.31
N PRO A 145 -5.44 37.02 31.27
CA PRO A 145 -5.51 38.37 31.81
C PRO A 145 -4.22 38.63 32.57
N GLN A 146 -3.55 39.74 32.26
CA GLN A 146 -2.40 40.19 33.05
C GLN A 146 -2.79 40.25 34.54
N PRO A 147 -2.04 39.62 35.46
CA PRO A 147 -2.25 39.83 36.87
C PRO A 147 -1.88 41.29 37.16
N ASN A 148 -2.93 42.10 37.39
CA ASN A 148 -2.82 43.50 37.75
C ASN A 148 -1.77 43.65 38.85
N GLY A 149 -0.71 44.40 38.55
CA GLY A 149 0.38 44.69 39.48
C GLY A 149 -0.22 45.24 40.76
N ILE A 150 -0.08 44.47 41.84
CA ILE A 150 -0.47 44.85 43.18
C ILE A 150 0.34 46.12 43.51
N ASN A 151 -0.32 47.27 43.49
CA ASN A 151 0.27 48.53 43.95
C ASN A 151 0.54 48.40 45.46
N LEU A 152 1.78 48.05 45.79
CA LEU A 152 2.34 48.25 47.11
C LEU A 152 2.72 49.73 47.24
N THR A 153 1.75 50.57 47.60
CA THR A 153 2.02 51.90 48.14
C THR A 153 1.80 51.86 49.65
N LYS A 154 2.90 52.17 50.35
CA LYS A 154 3.01 52.48 51.78
C LYS A 154 2.01 53.54 52.23
#